data_AF-A0A7L4PRB9-F1
#
_entry.id   AF-A0A7L4PRB9-F1
#
_cell.length_a   1.000
_cell.length_b   1.000
_cell.length_c   1.000
_cell.angle_alpha   90.00
_cell.angle_beta   90.00
_cell.angle_gamma   90.00
#
_symmetry.space_group_name_H-M   'P 1'
#
loop_
_entity.id
_entity.type
_entity.pdbx_description
1 polymer ?
#
loop_
_entity_poly.entity_id
_entity_poly.type
_entity_poly.pdbx_seq_one_letter_code
_entity_poly.pdbx_strand_id
1 'polypeptide(L)' 'MGVRIKDADQMKVMENVFDDVTLLALYRLVHKKLITAIGGSISTGKEANVFYGETGGRPVAIKIYRIRSANFKS' A
#
# COMPACT_ATOMS: atom_id res chain seq x y z
N MET A 1 -1.14 12.47 15.21
CA MET A 1 -2.09 11.45 14.68
C MET A 1 -1.26 10.40 14.00
N GLY A 2 -1.15 9.20 14.58
CA GLY A 2 -0.37 8.09 14.03
C GLY A 2 -1.16 7.32 12.98
N VAL A 3 -0.46 6.78 11.98
CA VAL A 3 -1.05 5.84 11.01
C VAL A 3 -1.51 4.61 11.80
N ARG A 4 -2.77 4.23 11.65
CA ARG A 4 -3.31 2.99 12.21
C ARG A 4 -3.08 1.88 11.20
N ILE A 5 -2.21 0.92 11.54
CA ILE A 5 -2.03 -0.33 10.80
C ILE A 5 -2.81 -1.39 11.58
N LYS A 6 -3.75 -2.08 10.92
CA LYS A 6 -4.64 -3.05 11.56
C LYS A 6 -4.35 -4.41 10.92
N ASP A 7 -4.06 -5.43 11.74
CA ASP A 7 -3.85 -6.84 11.36
C ASP A 7 -2.45 -7.31 10.94
N ALA A 8 -2.04 -8.47 11.49
CA ALA A 8 -0.74 -9.10 11.28
C ALA A 8 -0.54 -9.65 9.86
N ASP A 9 -1.61 -10.09 9.19
CA ASP A 9 -1.56 -10.49 7.78
C ASP A 9 -1.32 -9.28 6.86
N GLN A 10 -1.83 -8.10 7.22
CA GLN A 10 -1.55 -6.88 6.45
C GLN A 10 -0.08 -6.50 6.54
N MET A 11 0.57 -6.73 7.68
CA MET A 11 1.99 -6.45 7.88
C MET A 11 2.88 -7.32 6.97
N LYS A 12 2.58 -8.63 6.84
CA LYS A 12 3.30 -9.55 5.95
C LYS A 12 3.12 -9.24 4.46
N VAL A 13 1.94 -8.75 4.06
CA VAL A 13 1.68 -8.28 2.69
C VAL A 13 2.43 -6.98 2.42
N MET A 14 2.49 -6.07 3.40
CA MET A 14 3.23 -4.81 3.27
C MET A 14 4.74 -5.08 3.10
N GLU A 15 5.31 -6.03 3.86
CA GLU A 15 6.74 -6.37 3.79
C GLU A 15 7.17 -7.00 2.46
N ASN A 16 6.30 -7.76 1.78
CA ASN A 16 6.66 -8.43 0.51
C ASN A 16 6.28 -7.64 -0.75
N VAL A 17 5.44 -6.60 -0.63
CA VAL A 17 4.93 -5.84 -1.78
C VAL A 17 5.66 -4.52 -1.98
N PHE A 18 6.16 -3.90 -0.91
CA PHE A 18 6.75 -2.57 -0.98
C PHE A 18 8.27 -2.62 -0.89
N ASP A 19 8.92 -2.23 -1.98
CA ASP A 19 10.33 -1.86 -1.92
C ASP A 19 10.50 -0.55 -1.11
N ASP A 20 11.74 -0.29 -0.70
CA ASP A 20 12.09 0.90 0.10
C ASP A 20 11.60 2.21 -0.55
N VAL A 21 11.62 2.27 -1.88
CA VAL A 21 11.17 3.43 -2.66
C VAL A 21 9.67 3.64 -2.50
N THR A 22 8.88 2.57 -2.60
CA THR A 22 7.42 2.62 -2.41
C THR A 22 7.06 2.99 -0.97
N LEU A 23 7.77 2.42 0.01
CA LEU A 23 7.61 2.78 1.42
C LEU A 23 7.87 4.26 1.67
N LEU A 24 8.95 4.82 1.12
CA LEU A 24 9.25 6.24 1.21
C LEU A 24 8.18 7.11 0.54
N ALA A 25 7.66 6.69 -0.62
CA ALA A 25 6.58 7.39 -1.30
C ALA A 25 5.31 7.44 -0.44
N LEU A 26 4.88 6.30 0.12
CA LEU A 26 3.73 6.20 1.01
C LEU A 26 3.92 7.05 2.27
N TYR A 27 5.11 7.02 2.88
CA TYR A 27 5.46 7.87 4.02
C TYR A 27 5.29 9.35 3.71
N ARG A 28 5.76 9.82 2.53
CA ARG A 28 5.60 11.21 2.09
C ARG A 28 4.12 11.59 1.91
N LEU A 29 3.29 10.68 1.39
CA LEU A 29 1.85 10.93 1.22
C LEU A 29 1.13 11.04 2.56
N VAL A 30 1.48 10.19 3.53
CA VAL A 30 0.98 10.27 4.90
C VAL A 30 1.41 11.59 5.57
N HIS A 31 2.69 11.95 5.45
CA HIS A 31 3.20 13.18 6.05
C HIS A 31 2.53 14.44 5.46
N LYS A 32 2.17 14.41 4.18
CA LYS A 32 1.37 15.45 3.51
C LYS A 32 -0.12 15.41 3.85
N LYS A 33 -0.56 14.49 4.71
CA LYS A 33 -1.97 14.25 5.08
C LYS A 33 -2.87 13.90 3.88
N LEU A 34 -2.29 13.40 2.79
CA LEU A 34 -3.04 12.94 1.62
C LEU A 34 -3.61 11.54 1.83
N ILE A 35 -2.97 10.74 2.68
CA ILE A 35 -3.45 9.44 3.15
C ILE A 35 -3.43 9.47 4.68
N THR A 36 -4.53 9.10 5.30
CA THR A 36 -4.69 9.04 6.77
C THR A 36 -4.58 7.61 7.31
N ALA A 37 -4.93 6.61 6.50
CA ALA A 37 -4.77 5.20 6.82
C ALA A 37 -4.55 4.37 5.55
N ILE A 38 -3.84 3.26 5.70
CA ILE A 38 -3.71 2.22 4.68
C ILE A 38 -4.17 0.92 5.33
N GLY A 39 -5.09 0.23 4.67
CA GLY A 39 -5.63 -1.05 5.10
C GLY A 39 -5.18 -2.19 4.18
N GLY A 40 -5.95 -3.28 4.23
CA GLY A 40 -5.63 -4.51 3.52
C GLY A 40 -5.65 -4.38 1.99
N SER A 41 -5.03 -5.35 1.34
CA SER A 41 -5.13 -5.49 -0.11
C SER A 41 -6.56 -5.82 -0.52
N ILE A 42 -7.06 -5.10 -1.51
CA ILE A 42 -8.34 -5.34 -2.18
C ILE A 42 -8.13 -6.26 -3.39
N SER A 43 -7.01 -6.09 -4.09
CA SER A 43 -6.71 -6.84 -5.30
C SER A 43 -5.21 -6.96 -5.51
N THR A 44 -4.76 -8.15 -5.92
CA THR A 44 -3.37 -8.42 -6.28
C THR A 44 -3.26 -8.73 -7.76
N GLY A 45 -2.30 -8.12 -8.44
CA GLY A 45 -2.11 -8.27 -9.88
C GLY A 45 -0.64 -8.39 -10.27
N LYS A 46 -0.42 -8.83 -11.52
CA LYS A 46 0.93 -8.94 -12.10
C LYS A 46 1.64 -7.58 -12.16
N GLU A 47 0.88 -6.53 -12.46
CA GLU A 47 1.40 -5.19 -12.71
C GLU A 47 1.19 -4.23 -11.54
N ALA A 48 0.11 -4.43 -10.77
CA ALA A 48 -0.24 -3.56 -9.67
C ALA A 48 -1.05 -4.30 -8.61
N ASN A 49 -0.94 -3.82 -7.38
CA ASN A 49 -1.80 -4.20 -6.27
C ASN A 49 -2.65 -3.00 -5.85
N VAL A 50 -3.89 -3.26 -5.42
CA VAL A 50 -4.82 -2.24 -4.92
C VAL A 50 -5.03 -2.50 -3.43
N PHE A 51 -4.99 -1.43 -2.65
CA PHE A 51 -5.18 -1.43 -1.20
C PHE A 51 -6.32 -0.50 -0.82
N TYR A 52 -6.99 -0.81 0.26
CA TYR A 52 -7.88 0.13 0.92
C TYR A 52 -7.04 1.25 1.53
N GLY A 53 -7.52 2.49 1.44
CA GLY A 53 -6.96 3.62 2.13
C GLY A 53 -8.04 4.58 2.60
N GLU A 54 -7.63 5.55 3.40
CA GLU A 54 -8.49 6.65 3.82
C GLU A 54 -7.79 7.99 3.59
N THR A 55 -8.57 9.03 3.27
CA THR A 55 -8.13 10.42 3.25
C THR A 55 -9.19 11.29 3.92
N GLY A 56 -8.82 11.97 5.02
CA GLY A 56 -9.77 12.80 5.78
C GLY A 56 -11.04 12.04 6.22
N GLY A 57 -10.92 10.75 6.52
CA GLY A 57 -12.05 9.88 6.91
C GLY A 57 -12.93 9.40 5.74
N ARG A 58 -12.53 9.64 4.48
CA ARG A 58 -13.21 9.09 3.30
C ARG A 58 -12.42 7.92 2.72
N PRO A 59 -13.10 6.82 2.33
CA PRO A 59 -12.44 5.67 1.73
C PRO A 59 -11.88 6.01 0.34
N VAL A 60 -10.69 5.51 0.04
CA VAL A 60 -10.00 5.64 -1.25
C VAL A 60 -9.35 4.32 -1.65
N ALA A 61 -9.07 4.14 -2.95
CA ALA A 61 -8.26 3.05 -3.45
C ALA A 61 -6.81 3.52 -3.66
N ILE A 62 -5.85 2.80 -3.08
CA ILE A 62 -4.41 3.06 -3.27
C ILE A 62 -3.89 1.99 -4.24
N LYS A 63 -3.61 2.39 -5.49
CA LYS A 63 -3.06 1.49 -6.52
C LYS A 63 -1.56 1.69 -6.62
N ILE A 64 -0.81 0.61 -6.40
CA ILE A 64 0.66 0.60 -6.38
C ILE A 64 1.14 -0.30 -7.51
N TYR A 65 1.83 0.32 -8.47
CA TYR A 65 2.45 -0.38 -9.60
C TYR A 65 3.78 -0.99 -9.18
N ARG A 66 4.03 -2.22 -9.63
CA ARG A 66 5.27 -2.95 -9.34
C ARG A 66 6.37 -2.41 -10.24
N ILE A 67 7.45 -1.89 -9.65
CA ILE A 67 8.61 -1.37 -10.41
C ILE A 67 9.40 -2.51 -11.05
N ARG A 68 9.35 -3.72 -10.47
CA ARG A 68 9.84 -4.95 -11.08
C ARG A 68 8.67 -5.86 -11.42
N SER A 69 8.48 -6.14 -12.70
CA SER A 69 7.57 -7.18 -13.18
C SER A 69 7.93 -8.49 -12.48
N ALA A 70 6.95 -9.17 -11.89
CA ALA A 70 7.18 -10.55 -11.47
C ALA A 70 7.54 -11.35 -12.73
N ASN A 71 8.79 -11.79 -12.83
CA ASN A 71 9.16 -12.79 -13.83
C ASN A 71 8.28 -14.00 -13.56
N PHE A 72 7.44 -14.33 -14.54
CA PHE A 72 6.65 -15.55 -14.52
C PHE A 72 7.65 -16.70 -14.47
N LYS A 73 7.69 -17.46 -13.37
CA LYS A 73 8.20 -18.83 -13.45
C LYS A 73 7.08 -19.65 -14.07
N SER A 74 7.27 -20.00 -15.34
CA SER A 74 6.56 -21.15 -15.93
C SER A 74 7.11 -22.44 -15.35
#